data_AF-A0A1V5QFX7-F1
#
_entry.id   AF-A0A1V5QFX7-F1
#
_cell.length_a   1.000
_cell.length_b   1.000
_cell.length_c   1.000
_cell.angle_alpha   90.00
_cell.angle_beta   90.00
_cell.angle_gamma   90.00
#
_symmetry.space_group_name_H-M   'P 1'
#
loop_
_entity.id
_entity.type
_entity.pdbx_description
1 polymer ?
#
loop_
_entity_poly.entity_id
_entity_poly.type
_entity_poly.pdbx_seq_one_letter_code
_entity_poly.pdbx_strand_id
1 'polypeptide(L)'
;MHEDQMTSVEASQTELVQALKEAHDEIRDLREQMAEMRWIETALRRRTGELGERVKELDCLFAIADCLRAQRASLDAVLQAIADTIASGYQAPGRTWVELFVFGRRFRSSEFRESAHTDSCTIFAAGRDAGRVRVFVLPLDPSAGTAAFLKEERALLRAVALWVGLIVEHRDANGMAWAVAKAVAVPGNGMEPNERDSAAL
;
A
#
# COMPACT_ATOMS: atom_id res chain seq x y z
N MET A 1 44.17 -19.66 -67.12
CA MET A 1 44.25 -20.18 -65.74
C MET A 1 44.16 -19.09 -64.68
N HIS A 2 44.72 -17.88 -64.88
CA HIS A 2 44.59 -16.79 -63.90
C HIS A 2 43.21 -16.09 -63.87
N GLU A 3 42.54 -15.93 -65.01
CA GLU A 3 41.18 -15.34 -65.08
C GLU A 3 40.14 -16.18 -64.34
N ASP A 4 40.22 -17.51 -64.48
CA ASP A 4 39.25 -18.46 -63.91
C ASP A 4 39.34 -18.54 -62.37
N GLN A 5 40.51 -18.24 -61.80
CA GLN A 5 40.69 -18.12 -60.35
C GLN A 5 40.21 -16.77 -59.82
N MET A 6 40.31 -15.69 -60.61
CA MET A 6 39.90 -14.34 -60.20
C MET A 6 38.38 -14.22 -60.16
N THR A 7 37.68 -14.81 -61.14
CA THR A 7 36.22 -14.89 -61.18
C THR A 7 35.64 -15.79 -60.08
N SER A 8 36.32 -16.89 -59.73
CA SER A 8 35.92 -17.77 -58.63
C SER A 8 36.03 -17.08 -57.25
N VAL A 9 37.04 -16.25 -57.04
CA VAL A 9 37.22 -15.50 -55.79
C VAL A 9 36.20 -14.37 -55.65
N GLU A 10 35.92 -13.64 -56.73
CA GLU A 10 34.90 -12.58 -56.75
C GLU A 10 33.48 -13.12 -56.53
N ALA A 11 33.16 -14.28 -57.11
CA ALA A 11 31.88 -14.97 -56.86
C ALA A 11 31.73 -15.38 -55.39
N SER A 12 32.79 -15.94 -54.78
CA SER A 12 32.79 -16.32 -53.36
C SER A 12 32.71 -15.13 -52.41
N GLN A 13 33.37 -14.01 -52.72
CA GLN A 13 33.24 -12.77 -51.94
C GLN A 13 31.82 -12.19 -52.02
N THR A 14 31.19 -12.25 -53.19
CA THR A 14 29.82 -11.76 -53.39
C THR A 14 28.82 -12.60 -52.58
N GLU A 15 28.96 -13.93 -52.58
CA GLU A 15 28.14 -14.83 -51.77
C GLU A 15 28.30 -14.54 -50.26
N LEU A 16 29.54 -14.30 -49.81
CA LEU A 16 29.81 -14.01 -48.40
C LEU A 16 29.18 -12.68 -47.94
N VAL A 17 29.27 -11.65 -48.79
CA VAL A 17 28.65 -10.34 -48.52
C VAL A 17 27.12 -10.46 -48.51
N GLN A 18 26.56 -11.27 -49.40
CA GLN A 18 25.12 -11.51 -49.44
C GLN A 18 24.64 -12.25 -48.19
N ALA A 19 25.31 -13.33 -47.80
CA ALA A 19 25.00 -14.06 -46.56
C ALA A 19 25.14 -13.18 -45.31
N LEU A 20 26.12 -12.27 -45.28
CA LEU A 20 26.29 -11.33 -44.16
C LEU A 20 25.13 -10.31 -44.07
N LYS A 21 24.64 -9.82 -45.21
CA LYS A 21 23.46 -8.93 -45.26
C LYS A 21 22.21 -9.64 -44.77
N GLU A 22 21.98 -10.85 -45.24
CA GLU A 22 20.84 -11.69 -44.83
C GLU A 22 20.85 -11.95 -43.32
N ALA A 23 22.00 -12.35 -42.78
CA ALA A 23 22.16 -12.54 -41.34
C ALA A 23 21.95 -11.23 -40.55
N HIS A 24 22.36 -10.08 -41.08
CA HIS A 24 22.15 -8.79 -40.43
C HIS A 24 20.68 -8.38 -40.39
N ASP A 25 19.97 -8.56 -41.51
CA ASP A 25 18.53 -8.31 -41.58
C ASP A 25 17.76 -9.25 -40.64
N GLU A 26 18.13 -10.53 -40.57
CA GLU A 26 17.52 -11.49 -39.63
C GLU A 26 17.78 -11.10 -38.17
N ILE A 27 18.99 -10.65 -37.83
CA ILE A 27 19.30 -10.14 -36.48
C ILE A 27 18.49 -8.90 -36.14
N ARG A 28 18.27 -8.00 -37.12
CA ARG A 28 17.43 -6.80 -36.91
C ARG A 28 16.00 -7.21 -36.60
N ASP A 29 15.42 -8.07 -37.42
CA ASP A 29 14.03 -8.50 -37.28
C ASP A 29 13.81 -9.25 -35.95
N LEU A 30 14.74 -10.13 -35.56
CA LEU A 30 14.70 -10.80 -34.27
C LEU A 30 14.78 -9.82 -33.09
N ARG A 31 15.61 -8.77 -33.18
CA ARG A 31 15.71 -7.75 -32.12
C ARG A 31 14.41 -6.96 -31.97
N GLU A 32 13.74 -6.65 -33.09
CA GLU A 32 12.45 -5.99 -33.09
C GLU A 32 11.39 -6.87 -32.41
N GLN A 33 11.30 -8.15 -32.79
CA GLN A 33 10.41 -9.12 -32.14
C GLN A 33 10.71 -9.29 -30.64
N MET A 34 11.98 -9.36 -30.25
CA MET A 34 12.37 -9.42 -28.83
C MET A 34 11.98 -8.15 -28.07
N ALA A 35 12.09 -6.97 -28.69
CA ALA A 35 11.69 -5.72 -28.07
C ALA A 35 10.17 -5.67 -27.85
N GLU A 36 9.39 -6.11 -28.83
CA GLU A 36 7.95 -6.23 -28.73
C GLU A 36 7.54 -7.21 -27.62
N MET A 37 8.13 -8.41 -27.60
CA MET A 37 7.85 -9.42 -26.56
C MET A 37 8.14 -8.88 -25.15
N ARG A 38 9.29 -8.21 -24.96
CA ARG A 38 9.65 -7.61 -23.66
C ARG A 38 8.68 -6.53 -23.24
N TRP A 39 8.20 -5.71 -24.18
CA TRP A 39 7.20 -4.68 -23.88
C TRP A 39 5.88 -5.31 -23.44
N ILE A 40 5.39 -6.34 -24.15
CA ILE A 40 4.18 -7.08 -23.81
C ILE A 40 4.33 -7.75 -22.44
N GLU A 41 5.45 -8.43 -22.19
CA GLU A 41 5.73 -9.08 -20.91
C GLU A 41 5.73 -8.06 -19.75
N THR A 42 6.37 -6.91 -19.95
CA THR A 42 6.40 -5.84 -18.95
C THR A 42 5.01 -5.27 -18.68
N ALA A 43 4.23 -5.03 -19.74
CA ALA A 43 2.86 -4.55 -19.63
C ALA A 43 1.96 -5.57 -18.90
N LEU A 44 2.10 -6.86 -19.23
CA LEU A 44 1.37 -7.94 -18.58
C LEU A 44 1.75 -8.04 -17.10
N ARG A 45 3.04 -8.07 -16.77
CA ARG A 45 3.53 -8.11 -15.39
C ARG A 45 3.01 -6.94 -14.55
N ARG A 46 2.98 -5.74 -15.13
CA ARG A 46 2.40 -4.56 -14.50
C ARG A 46 0.91 -4.76 -14.20
N ARG A 47 0.13 -5.19 -15.20
CA ARG A 47 -1.31 -5.42 -15.04
C ARG A 47 -1.62 -6.50 -14.01
N THR A 48 -0.88 -7.61 -14.04
CA THR A 48 -1.03 -8.68 -13.05
C THR A 48 -0.68 -8.20 -11.64
N GLY A 49 0.35 -7.36 -11.50
CA GLY A 49 0.67 -6.71 -10.23
C GLY A 49 -0.45 -5.80 -9.72
N GLU A 50 -0.96 -4.90 -10.57
CA GLU A 50 -2.09 -4.02 -10.25
C GLU A 50 -3.33 -4.80 -9.79
N LEU A 51 -3.63 -5.93 -10.44
CA LEU A 51 -4.74 -6.82 -10.05
C LEU A 51 -4.48 -7.52 -8.71
N GLY A 52 -3.25 -8.00 -8.48
CA GLY A 52 -2.86 -8.61 -7.22
C GLY A 52 -3.06 -7.67 -6.03
N GLU A 53 -2.69 -6.40 -6.19
CA GLU A 53 -2.90 -5.38 -5.15
C GLU A 53 -4.39 -5.16 -4.86
N ARG A 54 -5.26 -5.17 -5.88
CA ARG A 54 -6.72 -5.06 -5.70
C ARG A 54 -7.32 -6.27 -4.99
N VAL A 55 -6.87 -7.48 -5.31
CA VAL A 55 -7.31 -8.70 -4.61
C VAL A 55 -6.93 -8.62 -3.13
N LYS A 56 -5.70 -8.21 -2.81
CA LYS A 56 -5.22 -8.03 -1.44
C LYS A 56 -6.05 -6.99 -0.66
N GLU A 57 -6.35 -5.85 -1.28
CA GLU A 57 -7.22 -4.82 -0.67
C GLU A 57 -8.63 -5.38 -0.37
N LEU A 58 -9.20 -6.13 -1.31
CA LEU A 58 -10.51 -6.77 -1.13
C LEU A 58 -10.49 -7.83 -0.03
N ASP A 59 -9.48 -8.69 -0.01
CA ASP A 59 -9.32 -9.73 1.02
C ASP A 59 -9.20 -9.12 2.41
N CYS A 60 -8.46 -8.01 2.55
CA CYS A 60 -8.40 -7.24 3.80
C CYS A 60 -9.78 -6.72 4.22
N LEU A 61 -10.53 -6.11 3.28
CA LEU A 61 -11.87 -5.59 3.56
C LEU A 61 -12.85 -6.70 3.95
N PHE A 62 -12.81 -7.85 3.27
CA PHE A 62 -13.62 -9.01 3.61
C PHE A 62 -13.27 -9.56 5.00
N ALA A 63 -11.99 -9.76 5.30
CA ALA A 63 -11.56 -10.22 6.62
C ALA A 63 -12.02 -9.29 7.76
N ILE A 64 -11.99 -7.97 7.53
CA ILE A 64 -12.55 -7.00 8.48
C ILE A 64 -14.08 -7.15 8.58
N ALA A 65 -14.79 -7.31 7.47
CA ALA A 65 -16.22 -7.55 7.48
C ALA A 65 -16.61 -8.83 8.22
N ASP A 66 -15.80 -9.88 8.14
CA ASP A 66 -15.94 -11.11 8.95
C ASP A 66 -15.80 -10.83 10.45
N CYS A 67 -14.81 -10.01 10.85
CA CYS A 67 -14.66 -9.59 12.24
C CYS A 67 -15.91 -8.87 12.76
N LEU A 68 -16.47 -7.96 11.96
CA LEU A 68 -17.66 -7.18 12.33
C LEU A 68 -18.91 -8.06 12.53
N ARG A 69 -19.02 -9.15 11.77
CA ARG A 69 -20.13 -10.12 11.85
C ARG A 69 -20.08 -11.01 13.09
N ALA A 70 -18.98 -11.02 13.84
CA ALA A 70 -18.85 -11.84 15.05
C ALA A 70 -19.70 -11.29 16.21
N GLN A 71 -21.00 -11.63 16.21
CA GLN A 71 -21.97 -11.15 17.22
C GLN A 71 -21.73 -11.71 18.62
N ARG A 72 -21.11 -12.89 18.73
CA ARG A 72 -20.80 -13.54 20.02
C ARG A 72 -19.51 -13.03 20.67
N ALA A 73 -18.67 -12.33 19.90
CA ALA A 73 -17.43 -11.75 20.41
C ALA A 73 -17.70 -10.42 21.10
N SER A 74 -16.93 -10.10 22.16
CA SER A 74 -16.95 -8.77 22.75
C SER A 74 -16.51 -7.72 21.72
N LEU A 75 -16.98 -6.48 21.88
CA LEU A 75 -16.55 -5.37 21.02
C LEU A 75 -15.02 -5.25 20.99
N ASP A 76 -14.36 -5.43 22.12
CA ASP A 76 -12.89 -5.38 22.23
C ASP A 76 -12.19 -6.43 21.39
N ALA A 77 -12.70 -7.67 21.42
CA ALA A 77 -12.14 -8.75 20.61
C ALA A 77 -12.31 -8.46 19.12
N VAL A 78 -13.45 -7.88 18.73
CA VAL A 78 -13.68 -7.44 17.34
C VAL A 78 -12.71 -6.31 16.96
N LEU A 79 -12.56 -5.29 17.80
CA LEU A 79 -11.66 -4.15 17.54
C LEU A 79 -10.19 -4.58 17.47
N GLN A 80 -9.78 -5.53 18.32
CA GLN A 80 -8.44 -6.13 18.25
C GLN A 80 -8.23 -6.90 16.95
N ALA A 81 -9.17 -7.77 16.58
CA ALA A 81 -9.08 -8.52 15.32
C ALA A 81 -9.01 -7.60 14.09
N ILE A 82 -9.76 -6.49 14.10
CA ILE A 82 -9.67 -5.46 13.07
C ILE A 82 -8.27 -4.82 13.03
N ALA A 83 -7.73 -4.43 14.19
CA ALA A 83 -6.39 -3.85 14.29
C ALA A 83 -5.30 -4.79 13.74
N ASP A 84 -5.42 -6.09 14.01
CA ASP A 84 -4.50 -7.12 13.51
C ASP A 84 -4.66 -7.37 11.99
N THR A 85 -5.82 -7.08 11.42
CA THR A 85 -6.12 -7.35 10.00
C THR A 85 -5.66 -6.22 9.08
N ILE A 86 -5.84 -4.95 9.46
CA ILE A 86 -5.67 -3.78 8.57
C ILE A 86 -4.32 -3.77 7.83
N ALA A 87 -3.23 -4.20 8.48
CA ALA A 87 -1.90 -4.22 7.88
C ALA A 87 -1.81 -5.08 6.61
N SER A 88 -2.64 -6.12 6.48
CA SER A 88 -2.63 -7.02 5.31
C SER A 88 -3.03 -6.32 4.02
N GLY A 89 -3.78 -5.22 4.09
CA GLY A 89 -4.20 -4.43 2.94
C GLY A 89 -3.13 -3.49 2.37
N TYR A 90 -1.96 -3.35 3.01
CA TYR A 90 -0.90 -2.42 2.61
C TYR A 90 0.16 -3.08 1.72
N GLN A 91 0.94 -2.31 0.96
CA GLN A 91 1.97 -2.85 0.05
C GLN A 91 3.04 -3.70 0.76
N ALA A 92 3.36 -3.38 2.02
CA ALA A 92 4.35 -4.11 2.81
C ALA A 92 3.78 -4.51 4.18
N PRO A 93 2.88 -5.51 4.27
CA PRO A 93 2.19 -5.85 5.52
C PRO A 93 3.12 -6.12 6.70
N GLY A 94 4.26 -6.80 6.47
CA GLY A 94 5.26 -7.07 7.51
C GLY A 94 6.06 -5.84 7.99
N ARG A 95 5.82 -4.67 7.39
CA ARG A 95 6.42 -3.37 7.73
C ARG A 95 5.34 -2.32 7.99
N THR A 96 4.11 -2.78 8.21
CA THR A 96 2.94 -1.96 8.50
C THR A 96 2.43 -2.31 9.89
N TRP A 97 2.26 -1.30 10.74
CA TRP A 97 1.72 -1.45 12.08
C TRP A 97 0.50 -0.57 12.26
N VAL A 98 -0.42 -1.01 13.10
CA VAL A 98 -1.73 -0.38 13.24
C VAL A 98 -2.00 -0.11 14.71
N GLU A 99 -2.53 1.08 15.00
CA GLU A 99 -3.14 1.37 16.28
C GLU A 99 -4.57 1.85 16.06
N LEU A 100 -5.51 1.20 16.73
CA LEU A 100 -6.89 1.61 16.82
C LEU A 100 -7.15 2.11 18.24
N PHE A 101 -7.57 3.36 18.34
CA PHE A 101 -7.96 3.97 19.60
C PHE A 101 -9.46 4.26 19.57
N VAL A 102 -10.23 3.64 20.47
CA VAL A 102 -11.68 3.80 20.55
C VAL A 102 -12.10 3.86 22.01
N PHE A 103 -12.90 4.86 22.38
CA PHE A 103 -13.44 5.04 23.74
C PHE A 103 -12.41 4.94 24.88
N GLY A 104 -11.24 5.56 24.70
CA GLY A 104 -10.17 5.54 25.72
C GLY A 104 -9.31 4.27 25.72
N ARG A 105 -9.57 3.32 24.80
CA ARG A 105 -8.88 2.03 24.74
C ARG A 105 -8.05 1.91 23.48
N ARG A 106 -6.88 1.29 23.61
CA ARG A 106 -5.94 1.06 22.50
C ARG A 106 -5.92 -0.42 22.12
N PHE A 107 -5.97 -0.68 20.83
CA PHE A 107 -5.81 -1.98 20.19
C PHE A 107 -4.70 -1.83 19.17
N ARG A 108 -3.75 -2.76 19.15
CA ARG A 108 -2.54 -2.65 18.32
C ARG A 108 -2.32 -3.95 17.57
N SER A 109 -1.86 -3.83 16.33
CA SER A 109 -1.42 -5.00 15.57
C SER A 109 -0.26 -5.70 16.28
N SER A 110 -0.07 -6.99 16.01
CA SER A 110 1.11 -7.74 16.47
C SER A 110 2.44 -7.00 16.17
N GLU A 111 3.42 -7.14 17.07
CA GLU A 111 4.77 -6.56 16.90
C GLU A 111 4.79 -5.04 16.67
N PHE A 112 3.81 -4.31 17.21
CA PHE A 112 3.60 -2.88 16.99
C PHE A 112 4.86 -2.01 17.14
N ARG A 113 5.10 -1.16 16.13
CA ARG A 113 6.14 -0.13 16.13
C ARG A 113 5.62 1.15 15.50
N GLU A 114 6.01 2.29 16.06
CA GLU A 114 5.78 3.58 15.41
C GLU A 114 6.88 3.84 14.36
N SER A 115 6.52 4.61 13.33
CA SER A 115 7.43 5.05 12.28
C SER A 115 7.16 6.50 11.91
N ALA A 116 8.18 7.17 11.34
CA ALA A 116 8.04 8.56 10.89
C ALA A 116 6.93 8.74 9.84
N HIS A 117 6.67 7.71 9.03
CA HIS A 117 5.57 7.71 8.08
C HIS A 117 4.31 7.15 8.73
N THR A 118 3.31 8.01 8.89
CA THR A 118 2.04 7.68 9.52
C THR A 118 0.87 8.23 8.68
N ASP A 119 -0.20 7.47 8.58
CA ASP A 119 -1.51 7.96 8.15
C ASP A 119 -2.53 7.76 9.27
N SER A 120 -3.55 8.62 9.34
CA SER A 120 -4.55 8.50 10.39
C SER A 120 -5.92 8.98 9.96
N CYS A 121 -6.96 8.35 10.50
CA CYS A 121 -8.34 8.71 10.25
C CYS A 121 -9.16 8.70 11.55
N THR A 122 -9.85 9.81 11.81
CA THR A 122 -10.77 9.92 12.95
C THR A 122 -11.97 9.00 12.75
N ILE A 123 -12.42 8.39 13.83
CA ILE A 123 -13.57 7.49 13.87
C ILE A 123 -14.74 8.27 14.46
N PHE A 124 -15.85 8.32 13.73
CA PHE A 124 -17.08 8.94 14.21
C PHE A 124 -18.14 7.87 14.48
N ALA A 125 -18.78 7.93 15.65
CA ALA A 125 -19.91 7.08 16.01
C ALA A 125 -21.08 7.99 16.47
N ALA A 126 -22.27 7.81 15.88
CA ALA A 126 -23.41 8.70 16.08
C ALA A 126 -23.05 10.20 15.92
N GLY A 127 -22.19 10.52 14.94
CA GLY A 127 -21.73 11.88 14.66
C GLY A 127 -20.74 12.47 15.67
N ARG A 128 -20.25 11.70 16.65
CA ARG A 128 -19.29 12.15 17.67
C ARG A 128 -17.93 11.47 17.50
N ASP A 129 -16.85 12.16 17.86
CA ASP A 129 -15.49 11.62 17.83
C ASP A 129 -15.35 10.45 18.84
N ALA A 130 -15.30 9.23 18.31
CA ALA A 130 -15.17 8.02 19.10
C ALA A 130 -13.70 7.58 19.26
N GLY A 131 -12.77 8.22 18.54
CA GLY A 131 -11.35 7.90 18.53
C GLY A 131 -10.73 7.97 17.14
N ARG A 132 -9.71 7.14 16.88
CA ARG A 132 -8.89 7.23 15.66
C ARG A 132 -8.26 5.89 15.31
N VAL A 133 -8.12 5.63 14.02
CA VAL A 133 -7.23 4.58 13.48
C VAL A 133 -5.96 5.23 12.94
N ARG A 134 -4.81 4.66 13.26
CA ARG A 134 -3.47 5.09 12.81
C ARG A 134 -2.76 3.91 12.18
N VAL A 135 -2.05 4.17 11.08
CA VAL A 135 -1.19 3.20 10.42
C VAL A 135 0.20 3.79 10.25
N PHE A 136 1.19 2.97 10.59
CA PHE A 136 2.61 3.28 10.58
C PHE A 136 3.26 2.37 9.55
N VAL A 137 4.04 2.93 8.63
CA VAL A 137 4.73 2.15 7.60
C VAL A 137 6.22 2.47 7.63
N LEU A 138 7.05 1.43 7.52
CA LEU A 138 8.46 1.58 7.18
C LEU A 138 8.63 1.34 5.67
N PRO A 139 8.83 2.39 4.85
CA PRO A 139 8.94 2.27 3.40
C PRO A 139 10.05 1.31 2.99
N LEU A 140 9.88 0.61 1.87
CA LEU A 140 10.91 -0.27 1.31
C LEU A 140 12.16 0.50 0.86
N ASP A 141 11.96 1.71 0.32
CA ASP A 141 13.02 2.63 -0.05
C ASP A 141 12.66 4.07 0.40
N PRO A 142 13.18 4.54 1.54
CA PRO A 142 12.97 5.90 2.03
C PRO A 142 13.53 6.98 1.09
N SER A 143 14.47 6.64 0.20
CA SER A 143 15.17 7.59 -0.68
C SER A 143 14.47 7.83 -2.02
N ALA A 144 13.50 6.98 -2.37
CA ALA A 144 12.79 7.02 -3.66
C ALA A 144 11.83 8.22 -3.83
N GLY A 145 11.71 9.12 -2.84
CA GLY A 145 10.85 10.31 -2.90
C GLY A 145 9.36 10.03 -3.09
N THR A 146 8.95 8.75 -3.00
CA THR A 146 7.58 8.31 -3.23
C THR A 146 6.75 8.52 -1.96
N ALA A 147 5.49 8.93 -2.12
CA ALA A 147 4.58 9.07 -0.97
C ALA A 147 4.48 7.72 -0.23
N ALA A 148 4.60 7.76 1.11
CA ALA A 148 4.61 6.55 1.94
C ALA A 148 3.29 5.75 1.93
N PHE A 149 2.22 6.34 1.40
CA PHE A 149 0.89 5.74 1.31
C PHE A 149 0.26 6.03 -0.04
N LEU A 150 -0.30 4.99 -0.66
CA LEU A 150 -1.09 5.11 -1.89
C LEU A 150 -2.46 5.73 -1.62
N LYS A 151 -3.10 6.28 -2.66
CA LYS A 151 -4.46 6.85 -2.56
C LYS A 151 -5.45 5.78 -2.09
N GLU A 152 -5.25 4.57 -2.57
CA GLU A 152 -6.01 3.36 -2.26
C GLU A 152 -5.87 2.96 -0.79
N GLU A 153 -4.65 2.90 -0.25
CA GLU A 153 -4.39 2.58 1.16
C GLU A 153 -5.06 3.61 2.10
N ARG A 154 -5.00 4.89 1.72
CA ARG A 154 -5.74 5.95 2.44
C ARG A 154 -7.25 5.75 2.36
N ALA A 155 -7.76 5.24 1.25
CA ALA A 155 -9.19 4.95 1.08
C ALA A 155 -9.61 3.73 1.92
N LEU A 156 -8.78 2.68 1.96
CA LEU A 156 -8.94 1.53 2.85
C LEU A 156 -9.04 2.00 4.31
N LEU A 157 -8.11 2.83 4.78
CA LEU A 157 -8.11 3.33 6.16
C LEU A 157 -9.38 4.11 6.51
N ARG A 158 -9.87 4.95 5.58
CA ARG A 158 -11.14 5.69 5.74
C ARG A 158 -12.35 4.75 5.81
N ALA A 159 -12.40 3.72 4.96
CA ALA A 159 -13.48 2.74 4.97
C ALA A 159 -13.52 1.97 6.31
N VAL A 160 -12.35 1.58 6.81
CA VAL A 160 -12.22 0.93 8.11
C VAL A 160 -12.66 1.84 9.25
N ALA A 161 -12.25 3.12 9.25
CA ALA A 161 -12.69 4.08 10.25
C ALA A 161 -14.23 4.23 10.29
N LEU A 162 -14.87 4.27 9.11
CA LEU A 162 -16.33 4.30 9.00
C LEU A 162 -16.96 3.03 9.59
N TRP A 163 -16.47 1.85 9.23
CA TRP A 163 -17.03 0.59 9.71
C TRP A 163 -16.85 0.39 11.21
N VAL A 164 -15.70 0.80 11.76
CA VAL A 164 -15.48 0.81 13.21
C VAL A 164 -16.48 1.75 13.89
N GLY A 165 -16.70 2.95 13.34
CA GLY A 165 -17.71 3.88 13.85
C GLY A 165 -19.11 3.27 13.91
N LEU A 166 -19.52 2.60 12.82
CA LEU A 166 -20.84 1.95 12.72
C LEU A 166 -21.02 0.80 13.72
N ILE A 167 -20.02 -0.08 13.87
CA ILE A 167 -20.16 -1.22 14.81
C ILE A 167 -20.12 -0.76 16.26
N VAL A 168 -19.34 0.28 16.55
CA VAL A 168 -19.27 0.91 17.86
C VAL A 168 -20.62 1.53 18.22
N GLU A 169 -21.23 2.28 17.30
CA GLU A 169 -22.56 2.84 17.46
C GLU A 169 -23.62 1.76 17.69
N HIS A 170 -23.59 0.69 16.88
CA HIS A 170 -24.54 -0.41 16.99
C HIS A 170 -24.44 -1.16 18.32
N ARG A 171 -23.23 -1.31 18.87
CA ARG A 171 -22.98 -2.08 20.10
C ARG A 171 -23.00 -1.23 21.38
N ASP A 172 -22.91 0.10 21.30
CA ASP A 172 -23.02 1.03 22.43
C ASP A 172 -24.48 1.51 22.66
N ALA A 173 -25.43 0.57 22.68
CA ALA A 173 -26.87 0.87 22.80
C ALA A 173 -27.26 1.63 24.09
N ASN A 174 -26.39 1.61 25.11
CA ASN A 174 -26.64 2.24 26.42
C ASN A 174 -25.84 3.53 26.65
N GLY A 175 -24.97 3.94 25.72
CA GLY A 175 -24.13 5.14 25.83
C GLY A 175 -23.09 5.14 26.97
N MET A 176 -22.91 4.00 27.65
CA MET A 176 -21.99 3.87 28.79
C MET A 176 -20.53 4.04 28.34
N ALA A 177 -20.19 3.59 27.13
CA ALA A 177 -18.83 3.69 26.63
C ALA A 177 -18.39 5.15 26.42
N TRP A 178 -19.33 6.01 26.01
CA TRP A 178 -19.09 7.45 25.89
C TRP A 178 -18.81 8.14 27.24
N ALA A 179 -19.50 7.71 28.30
CA ALA A 179 -19.32 8.28 29.64
C ALA A 179 -17.94 7.94 30.23
N VAL A 180 -17.47 6.69 30.02
CA VAL A 180 -16.14 6.24 30.43
C VAL A 180 -15.05 6.96 29.65
N ALA A 181 -15.22 7.14 28.33
CA ALA A 181 -14.26 7.86 27.49
C ALA A 181 -14.03 9.30 27.96
N LYS A 182 -15.11 10.02 28.35
CA LYS A 182 -15.00 11.38 28.92
C LYS A 182 -14.22 11.44 30.23
N ALA A 183 -14.33 10.42 31.08
CA ALA A 183 -13.62 10.38 32.37
C ALA A 183 -12.11 10.11 32.20
N VAL A 184 -11.72 9.40 31.14
CA VAL A 184 -10.32 9.09 30.81
C VAL A 184 -9.61 10.26 30.10
N ALA A 185 -10.36 11.17 29.47
CA ALA A 185 -9.84 12.29 28.68
C ALA A 185 -9.37 13.52 29.50
N VAL A 186 -8.93 13.38 30.75
CA VAL A 186 -8.27 14.48 31.48
C VAL A 186 -6.91 14.77 30.82
N PRO A 187 -6.67 15.98 30.28
CA PRO A 187 -5.49 16.24 29.47
C PRO A 187 -4.27 16.57 30.34
N GLY A 188 -3.28 15.68 30.31
CA GLY A 188 -1.90 16.00 30.70
C GLY A 188 -1.08 16.31 29.45
N ASN A 189 -0.94 17.60 29.11
CA ASN A 189 0.36 18.27 28.99
C ASN A 189 0.16 19.71 28.51
N GLY A 190 0.64 20.65 29.33
CA GLY A 190 0.85 22.02 28.92
C GLY A 190 1.95 22.08 27.88
N MET A 191 1.66 22.78 26.78
CA MET A 191 2.67 23.39 25.94
C MET A 191 2.19 24.82 25.76
N GLU A 192 2.76 25.74 26.54
CA GLU A 192 2.55 27.16 26.31
C GLU A 192 3.08 27.54 24.93
N PRO A 193 2.41 28.44 24.19
CA PRO A 193 2.97 28.99 22.97
C PRO A 193 4.15 29.89 23.33
N ASN A 194 5.34 29.52 22.88
CA ASN A 194 6.52 30.37 22.97
C ASN A 194 6.33 31.60 22.09
N GLU A 195 5.95 32.73 22.71
CA GLU A 195 6.05 34.07 22.15
C GLU A 195 7.52 34.46 22.00
N ARG A 196 8.23 33.93 20.99
CA ARG A 196 9.51 34.48 20.52
C ARG A 196 9.66 34.24 19.02
N ASP A 197 9.19 35.21 18.24
CA ASP A 197 10.01 35.87 17.22
C ASP A 197 9.30 37.15 16.77
N SER A 198 9.31 38.14 17.66
CA SER A 198 9.52 39.53 17.25
C SER A 198 11.02 39.80 17.33
N ALA A 199 11.70 39.82 16.19
CA ALA A 199 12.66 40.85 15.83
C ALA A 199 13.37 40.53 14.49
N ALA A 200 13.39 41.56 13.66
CA ALA A 200 14.49 41.94 12.76
C ALA A 200 14.53 41.37 11.32
N LEU A 201 14.36 42.34 10.41
CA LEU A 201 14.86 42.47 9.03
C LEU A 201 14.02 41.88 7.90
#